data_AF-A0A919ZY39-F1
#
_entry.id   AF-A0A919ZY39-F1
#
_cell.length_a   1.000
_cell.length_b   1.000
_cell.length_c   1.000
_cell.angle_alpha   90.00
_cell.angle_beta   90.00
_cell.angle_gamma   90.00
#
_symmetry.space_group_name_H-M   'P 1'
#
loop_
_entity.id
_entity.type
_entity.pdbx_description
1 polymer ?
#
loop_
_entity_poly.entity_id
_entity_poly.type
_entity_poly.pdbx_seq_one_letter_code
_entity_poly.pdbx_strand_id
1 'polypeptide(L)'
;MATEYSPGGFTNYVPWIINKATDYLRGDVAVKGGITGLLKTAHLAEAFGMNYEIHHGGNSLNNWANLHVILAIKNTTYFEVLLPSGAQKYGVIDDLEPDSQGA
;
A
#
# COMPACT_ATOMS: atom_id res chain seq x y z
N MET A 1 0.77 15.97 0.28
CA MET A 1 1.05 14.92 1.30
C MET A 1 0.50 13.62 0.76
N ALA A 2 1.25 12.52 0.87
CA ALA A 2 0.82 11.23 0.38
C ALA A 2 -0.12 10.57 1.41
N THR A 3 -1.21 9.93 0.96
CA THR A 3 -2.31 9.51 1.85
C THR A 3 -1.93 8.36 2.80
N GLU A 4 -0.87 7.63 2.48
CA GLU A 4 -0.28 6.55 3.28
C GLU A 4 0.27 7.04 4.63
N TYR A 5 0.65 8.32 4.72
CA TYR A 5 1.11 8.96 5.96
C TYR A 5 0.10 9.96 6.53
N SER A 6 -1.12 10.03 5.99
CA SER A 6 -2.13 10.92 6.55
C SER A 6 -2.49 10.47 7.99
N PRO A 7 -2.48 11.39 8.97
CA PRO A 7 -2.78 11.06 10.37
C PRO A 7 -4.23 10.59 10.51
N GLY A 8 -4.57 9.85 11.58
CA GLY A 8 -5.97 9.44 11.84
C GLY A 8 -6.45 8.14 11.15
N GLY A 9 -5.57 7.42 10.46
CA GLY A 9 -5.85 6.05 9.99
C GLY A 9 -7.00 5.96 8.98
N PHE A 10 -7.94 5.03 9.21
CA PHE A 10 -9.05 4.73 8.28
C PHE A 10 -9.99 5.91 8.03
N THR A 11 -10.40 6.64 9.08
CA THR A 11 -11.42 7.69 8.94
C THR A 11 -10.89 8.92 8.21
N ASN A 12 -9.58 9.14 8.21
CA ASN A 12 -8.99 10.34 7.60
C ASN A 12 -8.75 10.23 6.09
N TYR A 13 -9.21 9.16 5.43
CA TYR A 13 -9.28 9.10 3.96
C TYR A 13 -10.47 9.91 3.40
N VAL A 14 -11.51 10.12 4.20
CA VAL A 14 -12.76 10.78 3.77
C VAL A 14 -12.51 12.17 3.15
N PRO A 15 -11.69 13.07 3.73
CA PRO A 15 -11.44 14.38 3.13
C PRO A 15 -10.73 14.30 1.76
N TRP A 16 -9.91 13.27 1.54
CA TRP A 16 -9.20 13.07 0.27
C TRP A 16 -10.15 12.65 -0.84
N ILE A 17 -11.10 11.77 -0.50
CA ILE A 17 -12.14 11.28 -1.42
C ILE A 17 -13.14 12.41 -1.74
N ILE A 18 -13.78 13.00 -0.72
CA ILE A 18 -14.90 13.93 -0.91
C ILE A 18 -14.47 15.20 -1.65
N ASN A 19 -13.27 15.72 -1.34
CA ASN A 19 -12.75 16.91 -1.99
C ASN A 19 -12.01 16.60 -3.30
N LYS A 20 -11.97 15.33 -3.74
CA LYS A 20 -11.20 14.89 -4.92
C LYS A 20 -9.76 15.39 -4.89
N ALA A 21 -9.13 15.31 -3.71
CA ALA A 21 -7.79 15.85 -3.48
C ALA A 21 -6.67 14.93 -3.98
N THR A 22 -7.02 13.75 -4.52
CA THR A 22 -6.11 12.77 -5.10
C THR A 22 -6.86 11.85 -6.07
N ASP A 23 -6.13 11.23 -7.01
CA ASP A 23 -6.68 10.30 -8.00
C ASP A 23 -6.80 8.86 -7.47
N TYR A 24 -6.00 8.50 -6.46
CA TYR A 24 -6.00 7.20 -5.82
C TYR A 24 -5.62 7.34 -4.35
N LEU A 25 -6.10 6.40 -3.53
CA LEU A 25 -5.64 6.30 -2.16
C LEU A 25 -4.38 5.43 -2.09
N ARG A 26 -3.59 5.65 -1.06
CA ARG A 26 -2.38 4.90 -0.76
C ARG A 26 -2.32 4.55 0.70
N GLY A 27 -1.74 3.40 1.02
CA GLY A 27 -1.40 2.99 2.38
C GLY A 27 -0.43 1.82 2.42
N ASP A 28 -0.04 1.46 3.63
CA ASP A 28 0.93 0.39 3.90
C ASP A 28 0.61 -0.23 5.28
N VAL A 29 0.96 -1.51 5.47
CA VAL A 29 0.72 -2.26 6.71
C VAL A 29 1.35 -1.60 7.93
N ALA A 30 2.52 -0.96 7.81
CA ALA A 30 3.23 -0.40 8.95
C ALA A 30 2.57 0.90 9.46
N VAL A 31 1.93 1.65 8.56
CA VAL A 31 1.43 3.00 8.87
C VAL A 31 -0.10 3.11 8.95
N LYS A 32 -0.84 2.17 8.34
CA LYS A 32 -2.31 2.20 8.30
C LYS A 32 -3.00 1.12 9.13
N GLY A 33 -2.31 0.59 10.14
CA GLY A 33 -2.90 -0.31 11.13
C GLY A 33 -3.00 -1.76 10.63
N GLY A 34 -1.99 -2.22 9.89
CA GLY A 34 -1.87 -3.59 9.40
C GLY A 34 -2.84 -3.95 8.27
N ILE A 35 -2.91 -5.25 8.00
CA ILE A 35 -3.73 -5.83 6.91
C ILE A 35 -5.20 -5.44 7.04
N THR A 36 -5.76 -5.47 8.26
CA THR A 36 -7.16 -5.10 8.50
C THR A 36 -7.44 -3.65 8.12
N GLY A 37 -6.53 -2.73 8.46
CA GLY A 37 -6.66 -1.32 8.09
C GLY A 37 -6.62 -1.13 6.58
N LEU A 38 -5.63 -1.76 5.93
CA LEU A 38 -5.47 -1.79 4.48
C LEU A 38 -6.72 -2.27 3.75
N LEU A 39 -7.26 -3.44 4.10
CA LEU A 39 -8.45 -3.99 3.45
C LEU A 39 -9.67 -3.08 3.60
N LYS A 40 -9.89 -2.49 4.79
CA LYS A 40 -10.97 -1.53 5.00
C LYS A 40 -10.81 -0.33 4.08
N THR A 41 -9.61 0.23 3.98
CA THR A 41 -9.34 1.41 3.16
C THR A 41 -9.37 1.12 1.66
N ALA A 42 -8.95 -0.08 1.24
CA ALA A 42 -9.02 -0.52 -0.15
C ALA A 42 -10.48 -0.65 -0.61
N HIS A 43 -11.35 -1.28 0.20
CA HIS A 43 -12.78 -1.35 -0.09
C HIS A 43 -13.47 0.02 0.00
N LEU A 44 -13.01 0.92 0.87
CA LEU A 44 -13.48 2.31 0.87
C LEU A 44 -13.13 3.01 -0.45
N ALA A 45 -11.90 2.87 -0.95
CA ALA A 45 -11.51 3.43 -2.25
C ALA A 45 -12.36 2.82 -3.39
N GLU A 46 -12.52 1.49 -3.40
CA GLU A 46 -13.33 0.77 -4.39
C GLU A 46 -14.78 1.26 -4.42
N ALA A 47 -15.39 1.51 -3.26
CA ALA A 47 -16.76 2.02 -3.16
C ALA A 47 -16.95 3.41 -3.82
N PHE A 48 -15.87 4.18 -3.97
CA PHE A 48 -15.84 5.47 -4.67
C PHE A 48 -15.25 5.37 -6.09
N GLY A 49 -15.01 4.15 -6.59
CA GLY A 49 -14.42 3.93 -7.90
C GLY A 49 -12.95 4.35 -8.01
N MET A 50 -12.23 4.37 -6.89
CA MET A 50 -10.81 4.76 -6.82
C MET A 50 -9.91 3.55 -6.61
N ASN A 51 -8.70 3.64 -7.16
CA ASN A 51 -7.64 2.69 -6.83
C ASN A 51 -7.10 2.92 -5.41
N TYR A 52 -6.51 1.86 -4.88
CA TYR A 52 -5.75 1.82 -3.64
C TYR A 52 -4.35 1.27 -3.95
N GLU A 53 -3.38 2.16 -4.11
CA GLU A 53 -2.00 1.82 -4.48
C GLU A 53 -1.12 1.70 -3.24
N ILE A 54 -0.55 0.52 -3.04
CA ILE A 54 0.13 0.19 -1.79
C ILE A 54 1.56 0.74 -1.79
N HIS A 55 1.91 1.45 -0.72
CA HIS A 55 3.23 2.00 -0.50
C HIS A 55 4.18 0.92 0.03
N HIS A 56 5.48 1.11 -0.16
CA HIS A 56 6.53 0.26 0.33
C HIS A 56 6.56 0.24 1.87
N GLY A 57 6.62 -0.95 2.46
CA GLY A 57 6.46 -1.15 3.90
C GLY A 57 7.67 -0.87 4.77
N GLY A 58 8.69 -0.24 4.21
CA GLY A 58 9.95 0.10 4.89
C GLY A 58 10.82 -1.09 5.31
N ASN A 59 10.42 -2.34 5.05
CA ASN A 59 11.26 -3.53 5.15
C ASN A 59 10.63 -4.71 4.38
N SER A 60 11.37 -5.80 4.23
CA SER A 60 10.92 -7.00 3.50
C SER A 60 9.71 -7.66 4.12
N LEU A 61 9.64 -7.75 5.45
CA LEU A 61 8.53 -8.40 6.14
C LEU A 61 7.19 -7.68 5.85
N ASN A 62 7.20 -6.35 5.91
CA ASN A 62 6.04 -5.53 5.60
C ASN A 62 5.70 -5.58 4.11
N ASN A 63 6.70 -5.63 3.22
CA ASN A 63 6.47 -5.80 1.79
C ASN A 63 5.84 -7.16 1.45
N TRP A 64 6.21 -8.23 2.14
CA TRP A 64 5.51 -9.51 2.01
C TRP A 64 4.04 -9.40 2.42
N ALA A 65 3.75 -8.75 3.55
CA ALA A 65 2.37 -8.53 3.98
C ALA A 65 1.59 -7.63 3.00
N ASN A 66 2.21 -6.58 2.48
CA ASN A 66 1.64 -5.74 1.42
C ASN A 66 1.36 -6.54 0.15
N LEU A 67 2.30 -7.39 -0.30
CA LEU A 67 2.12 -8.22 -1.50
C LEU A 67 0.93 -9.16 -1.36
N HIS A 68 0.74 -9.78 -0.18
CA HIS A 68 -0.44 -10.59 0.08
C HIS A 68 -1.75 -9.80 -0.05
N VAL A 69 -1.77 -8.53 0.39
CA VAL A 69 -2.95 -7.66 0.22
C VAL A 69 -3.12 -7.26 -1.25
N ILE A 70 -2.03 -6.89 -1.94
CA ILE A 70 -2.05 -6.51 -3.35
C ILE A 70 -2.68 -7.60 -4.20
N LEU A 71 -2.28 -8.86 -3.99
CA LEU A 71 -2.82 -10.01 -4.70
C LEU A 71 -4.27 -10.37 -4.31
N ALA A 72 -4.77 -9.83 -3.19
CA ALA A 72 -6.12 -10.10 -2.69
C ALA A 72 -7.15 -9.04 -3.09
N ILE A 73 -6.73 -7.85 -3.52
CA ILE A 73 -7.62 -6.74 -3.92
C ILE A 73 -7.56 -6.51 -5.42
N LYS A 74 -8.66 -5.99 -6.00
CA LYS A 74 -8.75 -5.76 -7.45
C LYS A 74 -8.38 -4.34 -7.87
N ASN A 75 -8.46 -3.38 -6.96
CA ASN A 75 -8.28 -1.96 -7.23
C ASN A 75 -6.85 -1.49 -6.93
N THR A 76 -5.85 -2.31 -7.22
CA THR A 76 -4.44 -1.96 -7.11
C THR A 76 -3.73 -2.41 -8.38
N THR A 77 -2.79 -1.60 -8.86
CA THR A 77 -2.16 -1.84 -10.16
C THR A 77 -0.64 -1.91 -10.11
N TYR A 78 -0.05 -1.56 -8.97
CA TYR A 78 1.40 -1.55 -8.78
C TYR A 78 1.83 -2.22 -7.48
N PHE A 79 3.07 -2.73 -7.50
CA PHE A 79 3.85 -3.04 -6.32
C PHE A 79 5.04 -2.07 -6.26
N GLU A 80 5.17 -1.31 -5.18
CA GLU A 80 6.22 -0.29 -5.06
C GLU A 80 7.57 -0.93 -4.66
N VAL A 81 8.58 -0.72 -5.50
CA VAL A 81 9.97 -1.15 -5.26
C VAL A 81 10.84 0.08 -5.04
N LEU A 82 11.41 0.24 -3.84
CA LEU A 82 12.36 1.31 -3.57
C LEU A 82 13.76 0.95 -4.07
N LEU A 83 14.43 1.92 -4.70
CA LEU A 83 15.80 1.79 -5.16
C LEU A 83 16.73 2.78 -4.41
N PRO A 84 17.95 2.36 -4.02
CA PRO A 84 18.50 1.02 -4.16
C PRO A 84 17.86 0.03 -3.17
N SER A 85 17.46 -1.16 -3.66
CA SER A 85 16.63 -2.09 -2.89
C SER A 85 17.31 -2.67 -1.65
N GLY A 86 18.64 -2.82 -1.66
CA GLY A 86 19.39 -3.43 -0.56
C GLY A 86 19.23 -2.76 0.81
N ALA A 87 18.90 -1.47 0.87
CA ALA A 87 18.75 -0.75 2.15
C ALA A 87 17.54 -1.22 2.97
N GLN A 88 16.53 -1.78 2.32
CA GLN A 88 15.26 -2.18 2.94
C GLN A 88 15.09 -3.71 2.99
N LYS A 89 16.11 -4.47 2.58
CA LYS A 89 16.07 -5.93 2.51
C LYS A 89 16.50 -6.57 3.84
N TYR A 90 15.57 -6.70 4.76
CA TYR A 90 15.79 -7.36 6.06
C TYR A 90 14.48 -7.82 6.70
N GLY A 91 14.58 -8.79 7.62
CA GLY A 91 13.46 -9.33 8.41
C GLY A 91 12.85 -10.61 7.84
N VAL A 92 13.34 -11.09 6.70
CA VAL A 92 12.96 -12.38 6.08
C VAL A 92 14.21 -13.08 5.53
N ILE A 93 14.11 -14.39 5.31
CA ILE A 93 15.19 -15.19 4.69
C ILE A 93 15.08 -15.11 3.17
N ASP A 94 13.86 -15.30 2.64
CA ASP A 94 13.56 -15.25 1.20
C ASP A 94 12.86 -13.93 0.89
N ASP A 95 13.55 -13.04 0.17
CA ASP A 95 13.06 -11.71 -0.17
C ASP A 95 12.43 -11.66 -1.57
N LEU A 96 11.65 -10.61 -1.82
CA LEU A 96 11.03 -10.35 -3.10
C LEU A 96 12.06 -9.81 -4.08
N GLU A 97 12.23 -10.50 -5.21
CA GLU A 97 13.07 -10.08 -6.31
C GLU A 97 12.20 -9.99 -7.57
N PRO A 98 11.97 -8.78 -8.11
CA PRO A 98 11.31 -8.63 -9.40
C PRO A 98 12.12 -9.35 -10.47
N ASP A 99 11.43 -10.04 -11.37
CA ASP A 99 12.09 -10.67 -12.50
C ASP A 99 12.58 -9.64 -13.56
N SER A 100 13.13 -10.13 -14.66
CA SER A 100 13.62 -9.27 -15.75
C SER A 100 12.53 -8.41 -16.42
N GLN A 101 11.26 -8.74 -16.23
CA GLN A 101 10.10 -8.00 -16.72
C GLN A 101 9.47 -7.12 -15.63
N GLY A 102 10.01 -7.15 -14.40
CA GLY A 102 9.49 -6.42 -13.25
C GLY A 102 8.26 -7.07 -12.62
N ALA A 103 7.97 -8.34 -12.94
CA ALA A 103 6.91 -9.13 -12.33
C ALA A 103 7.35 -9.81 -11.03
#